data_AF-A0A2E6NBY4-F1
#
_entry.id   AF-A0A2E6NBY4-F1
#
_cell.length_a   1.000
_cell.length_b   1.000
_cell.length_c   1.000
_cell.angle_alpha   90.00
_cell.angle_beta   90.00
_cell.angle_gamma   90.00
#
_symmetry.space_group_name_H-M   'P 1'
#
loop_
_entity.id
_entity.type
_entity.pdbx_description
1 polymer ?
#
loop_
_entity_poly.entity_id
_entity_poly.type
_entity_poly.pdbx_seq_one_letter_code
_entity_poly.pdbx_strand_id
1 'polypeptide(L)'
;MSTAPKIENVHYDETCLIMDRNQIDTLILGDESNADNTLVRELFDLFVNEGAAKLEALPTVCARGDLLELRNIVHFIVGSACHLGLVRLAAFYRAIERAVDEQQLTDITEVAAPIRREFELACEAFRADFNL
;
A
#
# COMPACT_ATOMS: atom_id res chain seq x y z
N MET A 1 2.87 -4.94 18.20
CA MET A 1 2.80 -3.55 17.65
C MET A 1 3.54 -3.58 16.33
N SER A 2 2.84 -3.41 15.22
CA SER A 2 3.46 -3.36 13.88
C SER A 2 4.18 -2.01 13.73
N THR A 3 5.51 -2.03 13.71
CA THR A 3 6.35 -0.84 13.57
C THR A 3 6.20 -0.26 12.17
N ALA A 4 5.86 1.02 12.09
CA ALA A 4 5.72 1.75 10.84
C ALA A 4 7.11 1.86 10.16
N PRO A 5 7.23 1.57 8.84
CA PRO A 5 8.50 1.65 8.13
C PRO A 5 8.99 3.09 8.00
N LYS A 6 10.31 3.26 7.92
CA LYS A 6 10.93 4.58 7.77
C LYS A 6 11.84 4.58 6.56
N ILE A 7 11.73 5.63 5.74
CA ILE A 7 12.63 5.96 4.64
C ILE A 7 13.10 7.39 4.87
N GLU A 8 14.38 7.67 4.61
CA GLU A 8 14.92 9.02 4.71
C GLU A 8 14.14 10.00 3.80
N ASN A 9 13.81 11.18 4.34
CA ASN A 9 13.03 12.23 3.66
C ASN A 9 11.60 11.83 3.22
N VAL A 10 11.09 10.68 3.65
CA VAL A 10 9.69 10.28 3.44
C VAL A 10 8.93 10.48 4.74
N HIS A 11 8.07 11.50 4.76
CA HIS A 11 7.27 11.86 5.93
C HIS A 11 5.80 11.55 5.71
N TYR A 12 5.23 10.67 6.55
CA TYR A 12 3.81 10.33 6.56
C TYR A 12 3.31 10.20 8.01
N ASP A 13 2.00 10.17 8.19
CA ASP A 13 1.41 9.98 9.51
C ASP A 13 1.55 8.52 9.97
N GLU A 14 2.57 8.25 10.79
CA GLU A 14 2.81 6.92 11.39
C GLU A 14 1.74 6.54 12.44
N THR A 15 0.95 7.51 12.92
CA THR A 15 -0.09 7.30 13.94
C THR A 15 -1.45 6.95 13.34
N CYS A 16 -1.60 7.05 12.02
CA CYS A 16 -2.84 6.69 11.35
C CYS A 16 -3.12 5.18 11.44
N LEU A 17 -4.40 4.84 11.30
CA LEU A 17 -4.84 3.45 11.30
C LEU A 17 -4.23 2.70 10.12
N ILE A 18 -3.81 1.46 10.35
CA ILE A 18 -3.33 0.59 9.26
C ILE A 18 -4.45 0.35 8.25
N MET A 19 -5.66 0.17 8.76
CA MET A 19 -6.87 -0.07 7.99
C MET A 19 -8.04 0.72 8.57
N ASP A 20 -8.89 1.26 7.69
CA ASP A 20 -10.20 1.81 8.02
C ASP A 20 -11.29 1.00 7.30
N ARG A 21 -11.94 0.12 8.06
CA ARG A 21 -13.01 -0.74 7.56
C ARG A 21 -14.20 0.06 7.00
N ASN A 22 -14.45 1.27 7.48
CA ASN A 22 -15.61 2.05 7.02
C ASN A 22 -15.50 2.43 5.53
N GLN A 23 -14.29 2.57 5.00
CA GLN A 23 -14.04 2.86 3.58
C GLN A 23 -14.56 1.74 2.69
N ILE A 24 -14.18 0.49 3.02
CA ILE A 24 -14.59 -0.65 2.23
C ILE A 24 -16.06 -1.01 2.53
N ASP A 25 -16.52 -0.86 3.77
CA ASP A 25 -17.94 -1.06 4.12
C ASP A 25 -18.84 -0.10 3.33
N THR A 26 -18.43 1.16 3.08
CA THR A 26 -19.19 2.10 2.24
C THR A 26 -19.27 1.65 0.77
N LEU A 27 -18.20 1.03 0.25
CA LEU A 27 -18.18 0.44 -1.09
C LEU A 27 -19.10 -0.80 -1.20
N ILE A 28 -19.25 -1.53 -0.10
CA ILE A 28 -19.99 -2.81 -0.01
C ILE A 28 -21.48 -2.59 0.32
N LEU A 29 -21.80 -1.69 1.25
CA LEU A 29 -23.16 -1.41 1.78
C LEU A 29 -24.15 -0.86 0.74
N GLY A 30 -23.73 -0.69 -0.52
CA GLY A 30 -24.64 -0.52 -1.64
C GLY A 30 -25.45 -1.76 -1.99
N ASP A 31 -25.04 -2.95 -1.51
CA ASP A 31 -25.67 -4.24 -1.83
C ASP A 31 -26.12 -4.96 -0.54
N GLU A 32 -27.35 -4.68 -0.08
CA GLU A 32 -27.94 -5.31 1.11
C GLU A 32 -28.23 -6.80 0.90
N SER A 33 -27.25 -7.70 1.07
CA SER A 33 -27.47 -9.12 1.41
C SER A 33 -26.17 -9.91 1.38
N ASN A 34 -25.59 -10.26 2.55
CA ASN A 34 -24.80 -11.48 2.86
C ASN A 34 -23.80 -12.07 1.82
N ALA A 35 -23.52 -11.38 0.72
CA ALA A 35 -22.68 -11.73 -0.42
C ALA A 35 -21.32 -11.03 -0.36
N ASP A 36 -21.15 -10.19 0.67
CA ASP A 36 -20.14 -9.15 0.73
C ASP A 36 -18.73 -9.64 1.00
N ASN A 37 -18.55 -10.70 1.79
CA ASN A 37 -17.22 -11.21 2.09
C ASN A 37 -16.53 -11.88 0.88
N THR A 38 -17.30 -12.41 -0.07
CA THR A 38 -16.74 -13.02 -1.29
C THR A 38 -16.16 -11.95 -2.20
N LEU A 39 -16.93 -10.89 -2.47
CA LEU A 39 -16.47 -9.77 -3.28
C LEU A 39 -15.25 -9.08 -2.64
N VAL A 40 -15.29 -8.87 -1.32
CA VAL A 40 -14.14 -8.32 -0.58
C VAL A 40 -12.90 -9.21 -0.71
N ARG A 41 -13.07 -10.52 -0.57
CA ARG A 41 -11.98 -11.48 -0.74
C ARG A 41 -11.42 -11.41 -2.17
N GLU A 42 -12.27 -11.36 -3.19
CA GLU A 42 -11.84 -11.26 -4.60
C GLU A 42 -11.08 -9.95 -4.88
N LEU A 43 -11.59 -8.82 -4.40
CA LEU A 43 -10.92 -7.52 -4.52
C LEU A 43 -9.56 -7.51 -3.80
N PHE A 44 -9.52 -8.10 -2.61
CA PHE A 44 -8.28 -8.22 -1.85
C PHE A 44 -7.27 -9.15 -2.53
N ASP A 45 -7.71 -10.32 -3.03
CA ASP A 45 -6.84 -11.25 -3.74
C ASP A 45 -6.29 -10.63 -5.02
N LEU A 46 -7.11 -9.86 -5.75
CA LEU A 46 -6.65 -9.09 -6.91
C LEU A 46 -5.58 -8.07 -6.51
N PHE A 47 -5.83 -7.29 -5.45
CA PHE A 47 -4.86 -6.33 -4.92
C PHE A 47 -3.53 -6.99 -4.50
N VAL A 48 -3.59 -8.12 -3.79
CA VAL A 48 -2.40 -8.85 -3.36
C VAL A 48 -1.62 -9.36 -4.56
N ASN A 49 -2.29 -9.96 -5.53
CA ASN A 49 -1.64 -10.52 -6.72
C ASN A 49 -1.01 -9.44 -7.60
N GLU A 50 -1.75 -8.38 -7.92
CA GLU A 50 -1.26 -7.29 -8.75
C GLU A 50 -0.17 -6.48 -8.03
N GLY A 51 -0.40 -6.17 -6.75
CA GLY A 51 0.56 -5.46 -5.91
C GLY A 51 1.87 -6.24 -5.78
N ALA A 52 1.82 -7.52 -5.43
CA ALA A 52 3.01 -8.37 -5.33
C ALA A 52 3.76 -8.44 -6.66
N ALA A 53 3.06 -8.65 -7.79
CA ALA A 53 3.67 -8.70 -9.10
C ALA A 53 4.41 -7.39 -9.47
N LYS A 54 3.87 -6.23 -9.08
CA LYS A 54 4.56 -4.94 -9.25
C LYS A 54 5.77 -4.79 -8.33
N LEU A 55 5.64 -5.24 -7.08
CA LEU A 55 6.73 -5.17 -6.10
C LEU A 55 7.93 -6.05 -6.47
N GLU A 56 7.74 -7.12 -7.25
CA GLU A 56 8.84 -7.93 -7.80
C GLU A 56 9.83 -7.14 -8.65
N ALA A 57 9.41 -6.03 -9.26
CA ALA A 57 10.33 -5.15 -9.99
C ALA A 57 11.19 -4.26 -9.07
N LEU A 58 10.82 -4.06 -7.80
CA LEU A 58 11.48 -3.09 -6.90
C LEU A 58 12.99 -3.27 -6.78
N PRO A 59 13.55 -4.48 -6.58
CA PRO A 59 15.00 -4.63 -6.45
C PRO A 59 15.75 -4.15 -7.70
N THR A 60 15.18 -4.40 -8.88
CA THR A 60 15.76 -3.98 -10.15
C THR A 60 15.65 -2.46 -10.34
N VAL A 61 14.51 -1.88 -9.99
CA VAL A 61 14.26 -0.42 -10.04
C VAL A 61 15.22 0.33 -9.10
N CYS A 62 15.35 -0.16 -7.87
CA CYS A 62 16.25 0.41 -6.86
C CYS A 62 17.71 0.32 -7.29
N ALA A 63 18.14 -0.84 -7.82
CA ALA A 63 19.51 -1.02 -8.32
C ALA A 63 19.85 -0.12 -9.52
N ARG A 64 18.85 0.32 -10.29
CA ARG A 64 19.02 1.25 -11.43
C ARG A 64 18.88 2.71 -11.02
N GLY A 65 18.44 3.02 -9.80
CA GLY A 65 18.10 4.37 -9.38
C GLY A 65 16.92 4.98 -10.15
N ASP A 66 16.00 4.14 -10.66
CA ASP A 66 14.89 4.59 -11.49
C ASP A 66 13.74 5.14 -10.64
N LEU A 67 13.86 6.42 -10.26
CA LEU A 67 12.87 7.14 -9.44
C LEU A 67 11.49 7.19 -10.10
N LEU A 68 11.43 7.28 -11.43
CA LEU A 68 10.17 7.38 -12.17
C LEU A 68 9.41 6.06 -12.09
N GLU A 69 10.09 4.94 -12.30
CA GLU A 69 9.45 3.62 -12.20
C GLU A 69 9.07 3.30 -10.76
N LEU A 70 9.90 3.69 -9.78
CA LEU A 70 9.54 3.57 -8.36
C LEU A 70 8.22 4.30 -8.07
N ARG A 71 8.11 5.56 -8.49
CA ARG A 71 6.90 6.38 -8.36
C ARG A 71 5.69 5.70 -8.99
N ASN A 72 5.84 5.15 -10.20
CA ASN A 72 4.75 4.46 -10.89
C ASN A 72 4.26 3.21 -10.15
N ILE A 73 5.19 2.43 -9.57
CA ILE A 73 4.87 1.25 -8.76
C ILE A 73 4.06 1.65 -7.53
N VAL A 74 4.53 2.64 -6.76
CA VAL A 74 3.82 3.06 -5.55
C VAL A 74 2.48 3.72 -5.89
N HIS A 75 2.39 4.50 -6.96
CA HIS A 75 1.15 5.13 -7.43
C HIS A 75 0.06 4.13 -7.73
N PHE A 76 0.41 3.08 -8.47
CA PHE A 76 -0.49 1.99 -8.79
C PHE A 76 -1.09 1.36 -7.52
N ILE A 77 -0.24 1.08 -6.54
CA ILE A 77 -0.68 0.44 -5.29
C ILE A 77 -1.52 1.38 -4.44
N VAL A 78 -1.23 2.69 -4.40
CA VAL A 78 -2.04 3.71 -3.71
C VAL A 78 -3.49 3.70 -4.22
N GLY A 79 -3.67 3.63 -5.54
CA GLY A 79 -4.99 3.62 -6.16
C GLY A 79 -5.86 2.49 -5.61
N SER A 80 -5.31 1.27 -5.59
CA SER A 80 -6.02 0.10 -5.08
C SER A 80 -6.14 0.08 -3.55
N ALA A 81 -5.11 0.53 -2.82
CA ALA A 81 -5.09 0.60 -1.37
C ALA A 81 -6.19 1.51 -0.80
N CYS A 82 -6.50 2.62 -1.48
CA CYS A 82 -7.56 3.53 -1.05
C CYS A 82 -8.95 2.88 -1.08
N HIS A 83 -9.25 2.08 -2.10
CA HIS A 83 -10.54 1.37 -2.20
C HIS A 83 -10.69 0.28 -1.12
N LEU A 84 -9.58 -0.31 -0.68
CA LEU A 84 -9.58 -1.34 0.37
C LEU A 84 -9.49 -0.76 1.78
N GLY A 85 -9.47 0.57 1.94
CA GLY A 85 -9.32 1.20 3.25
C GLY A 85 -7.94 1.00 3.89
N LEU A 86 -6.89 0.70 3.11
CA LEU A 86 -5.51 0.53 3.61
C LEU A 86 -4.84 1.89 3.82
N VAL A 87 -5.31 2.63 4.83
CA VAL A 87 -5.01 4.05 5.05
C VAL A 87 -3.51 4.31 5.22
N ARG A 88 -2.82 3.54 6.06
CA ARG A 88 -1.38 3.77 6.32
C ARG A 88 -0.51 3.45 5.12
N LEU A 89 -0.81 2.37 4.40
CA LEU A 89 -0.11 2.03 3.15
C LEU A 89 -0.26 3.15 2.12
N ALA A 90 -1.48 3.64 1.92
CA ALA A 90 -1.74 4.74 1.00
C ALA A 90 -1.03 6.03 1.42
N ALA A 91 -0.99 6.35 2.72
CA ALA A 91 -0.28 7.51 3.25
C ALA A 91 1.24 7.39 3.05
N PHE A 92 1.82 6.23 3.36
CA PHE A 92 3.24 5.95 3.19
C PHE A 92 3.66 6.04 1.73
N TYR A 93 2.93 5.41 0.82
CA TYR A 93 3.28 5.41 -0.59
C TYR A 93 3.09 6.78 -1.25
N ARG A 94 2.06 7.55 -0.85
CA ARG A 94 1.92 8.96 -1.27
C ARG A 94 3.08 9.83 -0.79
N ALA A 95 3.61 9.57 0.41
CA ALA A 95 4.78 10.28 0.88
C ALA A 95 6.03 9.95 0.05
N ILE A 96 6.16 8.71 -0.44
CA ILE A 96 7.23 8.33 -1.39
C ILE A 96 7.04 9.07 -2.72
N GLU A 97 5.84 9.06 -3.30
CA GLU A 97 5.55 9.82 -4.54
C GLU A 97 5.93 11.28 -4.40
N ARG A 98 5.50 11.89 -3.29
CA ARG A 98 5.79 13.29 -2.99
C ARG A 98 7.28 13.55 -2.82
N ALA A 99 8.00 12.69 -2.12
CA ALA A 99 9.44 12.84 -1.93
C ALA A 99 10.21 12.69 -3.25
N VAL A 100 9.74 11.83 -4.18
CA VAL A 100 10.27 11.76 -5.54
C VAL A 100 9.97 13.03 -6.33
N ASP A 101 8.71 13.49 -6.31
CA ASP A 101 8.26 14.69 -7.06
C ASP A 101 8.95 15.97 -6.56
N GLU A 102 9.19 16.08 -5.25
CA GLU A 102 9.91 17.19 -4.61
C GLU A 102 11.45 17.05 -4.66
N GLN A 103 11.97 15.99 -5.29
CA GLN A 103 13.41 15.68 -5.39
C GLN A 103 14.11 15.52 -4.01
N GLN A 104 13.35 15.13 -3.00
CA GLN A 104 13.84 14.85 -1.64
C GLN A 104 14.29 13.40 -1.47
N LEU A 105 13.74 12.48 -2.28
CA LEU A 105 14.18 11.10 -2.36
C LEU A 105 15.06 10.91 -3.60
N THR A 106 16.37 10.94 -3.40
CA THR A 106 17.38 10.83 -4.46
C THR A 106 18.14 9.50 -4.42
N ASP A 107 18.26 8.90 -3.24
CA ASP A 107 18.80 7.56 -3.04
C ASP A 107 17.66 6.58 -2.75
N ILE A 108 17.50 5.59 -3.63
CA ILE A 108 16.48 4.55 -3.51
C ILE A 108 17.09 3.16 -3.31
N THR A 109 18.36 3.07 -2.94
CA THR A 109 19.05 1.77 -2.81
C THR A 109 18.45 0.91 -1.69
N GLU A 110 17.96 1.54 -0.62
CA GLU A 110 17.44 0.86 0.57
C GLU A 110 15.91 0.97 0.75
N VAL A 111 15.17 1.47 -0.25
CA VAL A 111 13.71 1.69 -0.12
C VAL A 111 12.87 0.44 -0.41
N ALA A 112 13.43 -0.57 -1.10
CA ALA A 112 12.67 -1.77 -1.46
C ALA A 112 12.15 -2.54 -0.24
N ALA A 113 12.97 -2.69 0.80
CA ALA A 113 12.61 -3.41 2.01
C ALA A 113 11.46 -2.74 2.80
N PRO A 114 11.52 -1.43 3.14
CA PRO A 114 10.42 -0.76 3.84
C PRO A 114 9.13 -0.69 3.02
N ILE A 115 9.22 -0.55 1.69
CA ILE A 115 8.05 -0.60 0.78
C ILE A 115 7.35 -1.96 0.87
N ARG A 116 8.10 -3.05 0.69
CA ARG A 116 7.56 -4.41 0.81
C ARG A 116 6.99 -4.66 2.20
N ARG A 117 7.67 -4.19 3.24
CA ARG A 117 7.22 -4.41 4.62
C ARG A 117 5.88 -3.73 4.89
N GLU A 118 5.66 -2.50 4.44
CA GLU A 118 4.36 -1.85 4.65
C GLU A 118 3.23 -2.57 3.90
N PHE A 119 3.51 -3.04 2.68
CA PHE A 119 2.54 -3.81 1.91
C PHE A 119 2.11 -5.08 2.65
N GLU A 120 3.07 -5.85 3.19
CA GLU A 120 2.79 -7.04 3.99
C GLU A 120 1.96 -6.71 5.23
N LEU A 121 2.31 -5.64 5.95
CA LEU A 121 1.60 -5.20 7.15
C LEU A 121 0.15 -4.80 6.85
N ALA A 122 -0.08 -4.13 5.73
CA ALA A 122 -1.41 -3.79 5.27
C ALA A 122 -2.23 -5.03 4.92
N CYS A 123 -1.61 -6.02 4.25
CA CYS A 123 -2.25 -7.30 3.95
C CYS A 123 -2.59 -8.10 5.20
N GLU A 124 -1.69 -8.15 6.19
CA GLU A 124 -1.92 -8.79 7.49
C GLU A 124 -3.09 -8.15 8.24
N ALA A 125 -3.14 -6.81 8.30
CA ALA A 125 -4.22 -6.09 8.94
C ALA A 125 -5.58 -6.35 8.26
N PHE A 126 -5.60 -6.35 6.92
CA PHE A 126 -6.81 -6.64 6.15
C PHE A 126 -7.36 -8.04 6.44
N ARG A 127 -6.50 -9.06 6.42
CA ARG A 127 -6.90 -10.44 6.73
C ARG A 127 -7.43 -10.57 8.15
N ALA A 128 -6.84 -9.86 9.11
CA ALA A 128 -7.29 -9.87 10.49
C ALA A 128 -8.69 -9.25 10.65
N ASP A 129 -8.98 -8.13 10.00
CA ASP A 129 -10.28 -7.45 10.10
C ASP A 129 -11.43 -8.22 9.43
N PHE A 130 -11.13 -8.98 8.38
CA PHE A 130 -12.10 -9.75 7.58
C PHE A 130 -12.09 -11.25 7.88
N ASN A 131 -11.26 -11.72 8.83
CA ASN A 131 -11.06 -13.14 9.15
C ASN A 131 -10.75 -14.01 7.91
N LEU A 132 -9.86 -13.53 7.04
CA LEU A 132 -9.57 -14.16 5.74
C LEU A 132 -8.48 -15.23 5.76
#